data_AF-A0A2M9ER71-F1
#
_entry.id   AF-A0A2M9ER71-F1
#
_cell.length_a   1.000
_cell.length_b   1.000
_cell.length_c   1.000
_cell.angle_alpha   90.00
_cell.angle_beta   90.00
_cell.angle_gamma   90.00
#
_symmetry.space_group_name_H-M   'P 1'
#
loop_
_entity.id
_entity.type
_entity.pdbx_description
1 polymer ?
#
loop_
_entity_poly.entity_id
_entity_poly.type
_entity_poly.pdbx_seq_one_letter_code
_entity_poly.pdbx_strand_id
1 'polypeptide(L)'
;MSAEPLDTLLDEARDAQAALGAQLVHGSPLPAILALFDDIHLAFIAADNAAIARRVGWLGRLLGRDIDTALRADELRRQAPLLKHRLDTLEAQWQQYDHSLTQQADTLSGLLARLHAVGQPSDDNAQTARLAQMRQLLTLSQQQLQLIRAPHARLDEAFPALRQGLLSVLAQTDAVNASAQQQHAYRRARDTLRALADLKPQLNSQDAETS
;
A
#
# COMPACT_ATOMS: atom_id res chain seq x y z
N MET A 1 39.48 -13.67 12.33
CA MET A 1 38.25 -13.37 11.58
C MET A 1 38.69 -13.02 10.18
N SER A 2 38.37 -13.87 9.20
CA SER A 2 38.75 -13.66 7.80
C SER A 2 38.01 -12.43 7.28
N ALA A 3 38.73 -11.47 6.70
CA ALA A 3 38.09 -10.34 6.03
C ALA A 3 37.22 -10.89 4.89
N GLU A 4 35.93 -10.58 4.93
CA GLU A 4 35.00 -10.93 3.87
C GLU A 4 35.48 -10.26 2.57
N PRO A 5 35.63 -10.99 1.45
CA PRO A 5 36.15 -10.40 0.22
C PRO A 5 35.16 -9.35 -0.31
N LEU A 6 35.69 -8.17 -0.67
CA LEU A 6 34.91 -7.02 -1.14
C LEU A 6 33.96 -7.39 -2.30
N ASP A 7 34.39 -8.26 -3.21
CA ASP A 7 33.56 -8.70 -4.33
C ASP A 7 32.29 -9.43 -3.87
N THR A 8 32.38 -10.27 -2.82
CA THR A 8 31.21 -10.94 -2.24
C THR A 8 30.25 -9.94 -1.61
N LEU A 9 30.75 -8.94 -0.88
CA LEU A 9 29.92 -7.88 -0.31
C LEU A 9 29.22 -7.02 -1.38
N LEU A 10 29.90 -6.78 -2.51
CA LEU A 10 29.32 -6.02 -3.63
C LEU A 10 28.25 -6.83 -4.38
N ASP A 11 28.41 -8.14 -4.48
CA ASP A 11 27.42 -9.02 -5.09
C ASP A 11 26.20 -9.19 -4.17
N GLU A 12 26.39 -9.37 -2.85
CA GLU A 12 25.29 -9.34 -1.87
C GLU A 12 24.50 -8.03 -1.93
N ALA A 13 25.19 -6.89 -2.07
CA ALA A 13 24.54 -5.59 -2.20
C ALA A 13 23.71 -5.46 -3.49
N ARG A 14 24.18 -6.03 -4.60
CA ARG A 14 23.41 -6.07 -5.86
C ARG A 14 22.18 -6.96 -5.74
N ASP A 15 22.33 -8.13 -5.15
CA ASP A 15 21.23 -9.07 -4.96
C ASP A 15 20.16 -8.48 -4.05
N ALA A 16 20.56 -7.78 -2.97
CA ALA A 16 19.63 -7.05 -2.11
C ALA A 16 18.90 -5.92 -2.86
N GLN A 17 19.59 -5.16 -3.73
CA GLN A 17 18.93 -4.18 -4.59
C GLN A 17 17.94 -4.80 -5.57
N ALA A 18 18.32 -5.91 -6.21
CA ALA A 18 17.45 -6.62 -7.15
C ALA A 18 16.20 -7.18 -6.44
N ALA A 19 16.38 -7.72 -5.23
CA ALA A 19 15.28 -8.21 -4.40
C ALA A 19 14.32 -7.07 -4.01
N LEU A 20 14.85 -5.89 -3.62
CA LEU A 20 14.01 -4.71 -3.38
C LEU A 20 13.24 -4.32 -4.64
N GLY A 21 13.91 -4.25 -5.80
CA GLY A 21 13.26 -3.93 -7.08
C GLY A 21 12.11 -4.88 -7.40
N ALA A 22 12.33 -6.20 -7.27
CA ALA A 22 11.30 -7.21 -7.50
C ALA A 22 10.09 -7.05 -6.54
N GLN A 23 10.36 -6.75 -5.28
CA GLN A 23 9.33 -6.52 -4.28
C GLN A 23 8.49 -5.27 -4.57
N LEU A 24 9.12 -4.20 -5.08
CA LEU A 24 8.43 -2.99 -5.50
C LEU A 24 7.57 -3.22 -6.76
N VAL A 25 8.00 -4.11 -7.67
CA VAL A 25 7.23 -4.50 -8.87
C VAL A 25 5.99 -5.32 -8.51
N HIS A 26 6.09 -6.25 -7.56
CA HIS A 26 4.92 -7.01 -7.07
C HIS A 26 3.85 -6.12 -6.44
N GLY A 27 4.22 -4.92 -6.02
CA GLY A 27 3.31 -3.84 -5.68
C GLY A 27 2.73 -3.96 -4.28
N SER A 28 2.33 -2.81 -3.74
CA SER A 28 1.64 -2.73 -2.46
C SER A 28 0.22 -3.32 -2.55
N PRO A 29 -0.29 -4.00 -1.51
CA PRO A 29 -1.69 -4.42 -1.44
C PRO A 29 -2.69 -3.26 -1.30
N LEU A 30 -2.21 -2.01 -1.15
CA LEU A 30 -3.02 -0.80 -0.99
C LEU A 30 -4.14 -0.62 -2.05
N PRO A 31 -3.91 -0.81 -3.37
CA PRO A 31 -4.98 -0.65 -4.36
C PRO A 31 -6.12 -1.65 -4.15
N ALA A 32 -5.80 -2.88 -3.75
CA ALA A 32 -6.80 -3.90 -3.46
C ALA A 32 -7.59 -3.56 -2.18
N ILE A 33 -6.92 -3.01 -1.17
CA ILE A 33 -7.56 -2.49 0.03
C ILE A 33 -8.53 -1.36 -0.33
N LEU A 34 -8.10 -0.37 -1.12
CA LEU A 34 -8.93 0.74 -1.58
C LEU A 34 -10.17 0.27 -2.34
N ALA A 35 -9.99 -0.67 -3.28
CA ALA A 35 -11.09 -1.24 -4.03
C ALA A 35 -12.10 -1.96 -3.13
N LEU A 36 -11.63 -2.72 -2.14
CA LEU A 36 -12.50 -3.38 -1.17
C LEU A 36 -13.28 -2.38 -0.31
N PHE A 37 -12.66 -1.27 0.10
CA PHE A 37 -13.36 -0.19 0.81
C PHE A 37 -14.47 0.41 -0.04
N ASP A 38 -14.22 0.65 -1.33
CA ASP A 38 -15.25 1.14 -2.24
C ASP A 38 -16.39 0.14 -2.43
N ASP A 39 -16.07 -1.16 -2.55
CA ASP A 39 -17.07 -2.23 -2.66
C ASP A 39 -17.93 -2.34 -1.38
N ILE A 40 -17.33 -2.27 -0.19
CA ILE A 40 -18.12 -2.34 1.07
C ILE A 40 -18.96 -1.08 1.25
N HIS A 41 -18.44 0.11 0.91
CA HIS A 41 -19.25 1.32 0.92
C HIS A 41 -20.42 1.22 -0.05
N LEU A 42 -20.21 0.63 -1.23
CA LEU A 42 -21.27 0.40 -2.20
C LEU A 42 -22.34 -0.56 -1.64
N ALA A 43 -21.92 -1.67 -1.02
CA ALA A 43 -22.82 -2.62 -0.35
C ALA A 43 -23.68 -1.94 0.73
N PHE A 44 -23.11 -0.98 1.46
CA PHE A 44 -23.82 -0.25 2.51
C PHE A 44 -24.93 0.66 1.97
N ILE A 45 -24.67 1.35 0.85
CA ILE A 45 -25.65 2.29 0.27
C ILE A 45 -26.69 1.58 -0.61
N ALA A 46 -26.68 0.25 -0.69
CA ALA A 46 -27.61 -0.53 -1.52
C ALA A 46 -29.09 -0.18 -1.29
N ALA A 47 -29.48 0.10 -0.05
CA ALA A 47 -30.84 0.47 0.31
C ALA A 47 -31.15 1.99 0.20
N ASP A 48 -30.15 2.83 -0.10
CA ASP A 48 -30.29 4.28 -0.21
C ASP A 48 -30.14 4.74 -1.67
N ASN A 49 -31.28 4.75 -2.38
CA ASN A 49 -31.36 5.22 -3.77
C ASN A 49 -30.85 6.67 -3.93
N ALA A 50 -31.00 7.53 -2.92
CA ALA A 50 -30.50 8.90 -2.98
C ALA A 50 -28.96 8.95 -2.84
N ALA A 51 -28.35 8.07 -2.05
CA ALA A 51 -26.90 7.91 -2.02
C ALA A 51 -26.33 7.34 -3.33
N ILE A 52 -26.99 6.35 -3.93
CA ILE A 52 -26.60 5.80 -5.25
C ILE A 52 -26.69 6.88 -6.33
N ALA A 53 -27.81 7.61 -6.38
CA ALA A 53 -28.00 8.71 -7.32
C ALA A 53 -26.94 9.82 -7.18
N ARG A 54 -26.53 10.15 -5.94
CA ARG A 54 -25.43 11.10 -5.69
C ARG A 54 -24.07 10.59 -6.16
N ARG A 55 -23.79 9.29 -6.01
CA ARG A 55 -22.51 8.68 -6.45
C ARG A 55 -22.37 8.65 -7.97
N VAL A 56 -23.47 8.35 -8.67
CA VAL A 56 -23.48 8.20 -10.14
C VAL A 56 -23.61 9.55 -10.87
N GLY A 57 -24.20 10.56 -10.21
CA GLY A 57 -24.39 11.89 -10.78
C GLY A 57 -25.48 11.94 -11.84
N TRP A 58 -25.77 13.13 -12.37
CA TRP A 58 -26.86 13.34 -13.33
C TRP A 58 -26.63 12.62 -14.66
N LEU A 59 -25.39 12.68 -15.19
CA LEU A 59 -25.03 12.06 -16.47
C LEU A 59 -25.07 10.53 -16.38
N GLY A 60 -24.60 9.95 -15.28
CA GLY A 60 -24.66 8.50 -15.11
C GLY A 60 -26.10 8.00 -14.97
N ARG A 61 -27.00 8.75 -14.34
CA ARG A 61 -28.43 8.42 -14.27
C ARG A 61 -29.10 8.43 -15.64
N LEU A 62 -28.75 9.39 -16.50
CA LEU A 62 -29.23 9.40 -17.89
C LEU A 62 -28.78 8.16 -18.68
N LEU A 63 -27.64 7.57 -18.30
CA LEU A 63 -27.09 6.35 -18.90
C LEU A 63 -27.55 5.07 -18.17
N GLY A 64 -28.46 5.15 -17.20
CA GLY A 64 -28.95 4.00 -16.43
C GLY A 64 -27.93 3.39 -15.45
N ARG A 65 -26.80 4.06 -15.21
CA ARG A 65 -25.73 3.54 -14.32
C ARG A 65 -26.17 3.45 -12.86
N ASP A 66 -27.21 4.16 -12.44
CA ASP A 66 -27.79 4.05 -11.10
C ASP A 66 -28.46 2.69 -10.89
N ILE A 67 -29.10 2.13 -11.91
CA ILE A 67 -29.69 0.79 -11.87
C ILE A 67 -28.58 -0.27 -11.75
N ASP A 68 -27.53 -0.18 -12.58
CA ASP A 68 -26.39 -1.10 -12.50
C ASP A 68 -25.66 -1.01 -11.15
N THR A 69 -25.51 0.22 -10.64
CA THR A 69 -24.86 0.48 -9.34
C THR A 69 -25.70 -0.06 -8.19
N ALA A 70 -27.04 0.03 -8.26
CA ALA A 70 -27.95 -0.54 -7.28
C ALA A 70 -27.91 -2.08 -7.30
N LEU A 71 -27.95 -2.70 -8.49
CA LEU A 71 -27.83 -4.15 -8.63
C LEU A 71 -26.49 -4.67 -8.08
N ARG A 72 -25.39 -3.99 -8.39
CA ARG A 72 -24.07 -4.32 -7.84
C ARG A 72 -24.02 -4.14 -6.33
N ALA A 73 -24.64 -3.09 -5.80
CA ALA A 73 -24.70 -2.84 -4.36
C ALA A 73 -25.46 -3.95 -3.62
N ASP A 74 -26.60 -4.40 -4.16
CA ASP A 74 -27.37 -5.50 -3.61
C ASP A 74 -26.62 -6.84 -3.66
N GLU A 75 -25.92 -7.11 -4.75
CA GLU A 75 -25.09 -8.32 -4.87
C GLU A 75 -23.96 -8.32 -3.85
N LEU A 76 -23.23 -7.19 -3.72
CA LEU A 76 -22.17 -7.05 -2.72
C LEU A 76 -22.70 -7.18 -1.29
N ARG A 77 -23.93 -6.71 -1.04
CA ARG A 77 -24.60 -6.87 0.25
C ARG A 77 -24.87 -8.33 0.58
N ARG A 78 -25.33 -9.13 -0.39
CA ARG A 78 -25.51 -10.59 -0.20
C ARG A 78 -24.18 -11.32 0.04
N GLN A 79 -23.09 -10.77 -0.49
CA GLN A 79 -21.73 -11.29 -0.33
C GLN A 79 -21.00 -10.73 0.91
N ALA A 80 -21.71 -10.16 1.90
CA ALA A 80 -21.10 -9.60 3.11
C ALA A 80 -20.07 -10.53 3.82
N PRO A 81 -20.32 -11.85 3.97
CA PRO A 81 -19.33 -12.77 4.55
C PRO A 81 -18.05 -12.88 3.71
N LEU A 82 -18.18 -12.84 2.38
CA LEU A 82 -17.05 -12.86 1.44
C LEU A 82 -16.23 -11.59 1.54
N LEU A 83 -16.88 -10.42 1.64
CA LEU A 83 -16.22 -9.13 1.81
C LEU A 83 -15.42 -9.08 3.12
N LYS A 84 -15.98 -9.65 4.21
CA LYS A 84 -15.27 -9.81 5.48
C LYS A 84 -14.04 -10.71 5.32
N HIS A 85 -14.17 -11.87 4.70
CA HIS A 85 -13.04 -12.76 4.46
C HIS A 85 -11.94 -12.08 3.60
N ARG A 86 -12.32 -11.34 2.56
CA ARG A 86 -11.39 -10.57 1.74
C ARG A 86 -10.66 -9.51 2.56
N LEU A 87 -11.34 -8.84 3.48
CA LEU A 87 -10.72 -7.87 4.39
C LEU A 87 -9.68 -8.54 5.28
N ASP A 88 -10.01 -9.68 5.88
CA ASP A 88 -9.07 -10.47 6.70
C ASP A 88 -7.83 -10.90 5.89
N THR A 89 -8.04 -11.34 4.64
CA THR A 89 -6.95 -11.75 3.74
C THR A 89 -6.04 -10.57 3.39
N LEU A 90 -6.62 -9.41 3.07
CA LEU A 90 -5.86 -8.20 2.74
C LEU A 90 -5.11 -7.63 3.95
N GLU A 91 -5.65 -7.76 5.16
CA GLU A 91 -4.92 -7.39 6.38
C GLU A 91 -3.68 -8.26 6.57
N ALA A 92 -3.81 -9.58 6.42
CA ALA A 92 -2.66 -10.47 6.49
C ALA A 92 -1.60 -10.14 5.43
N GLN A 93 -2.03 -9.85 4.20
CA GLN A 93 -1.13 -9.41 3.12
C GLN A 93 -0.48 -8.05 3.43
N TRP A 94 -1.21 -7.13 4.04
CA TRP A 94 -0.71 -5.82 4.46
C TRP A 94 0.39 -5.92 5.51
N GLN A 95 0.16 -6.73 6.54
CA GLN A 95 1.13 -7.01 7.60
C GLN A 95 2.36 -7.76 7.06
N GLN A 96 2.15 -8.75 6.18
CA GLN A 96 3.25 -9.46 5.53
C GLN A 96 4.10 -8.53 4.67
N TYR A 97 3.46 -7.60 3.96
CA TYR A 97 4.15 -6.58 3.17
C TYR A 97 5.00 -5.67 4.07
N ASP A 98 4.48 -5.18 5.21
CA ASP A 98 5.30 -4.38 6.16
C ASP A 98 6.50 -5.16 6.70
N HIS A 99 6.27 -6.42 7.08
CA HIS A 99 7.33 -7.27 7.60
C HIS A 99 8.44 -7.44 6.55
N SER A 100 8.07 -7.67 5.29
CA SER A 100 9.02 -7.78 4.20
C SER A 100 9.78 -6.46 3.93
N LEU A 101 9.12 -5.30 4.06
CA LEU A 101 9.79 -4.00 3.93
C LEU A 101 10.78 -3.73 5.07
N THR A 102 10.43 -4.15 6.29
CA THR A 102 11.28 -4.02 7.47
C THR A 102 12.51 -4.91 7.35
N GLN A 103 12.34 -6.18 6.95
CA GLN A 103 13.46 -7.09 6.70
C GLN A 103 14.43 -6.56 5.63
N GLN A 104 13.91 -5.98 4.54
CA GLN A 104 14.73 -5.34 3.51
C GLN A 104 15.49 -4.13 4.06
N ALA A 105 14.83 -3.28 4.85
CA ALA A 105 15.47 -2.12 5.45
C ALA A 105 16.65 -2.53 6.35
N ASP A 106 16.47 -3.57 7.17
CA ASP A 106 17.52 -4.10 8.04
C ASP A 106 18.66 -4.71 7.22
N THR A 107 18.34 -5.46 6.17
CA THR A 107 19.33 -6.07 5.26
C THR A 107 20.20 -5.00 4.58
N LEU A 108 19.58 -3.98 3.99
CA LEU A 108 20.28 -2.88 3.33
C LEU A 108 21.10 -2.05 4.32
N SER A 109 20.59 -1.83 5.55
CA SER A 109 21.33 -1.16 6.62
C SER A 109 22.57 -1.93 7.05
N GLY A 110 22.44 -3.25 7.24
CA GLY A 110 23.57 -4.11 7.56
C GLY A 110 24.62 -4.15 6.44
N LEU A 111 24.20 -4.20 5.17
CA LEU A 111 25.10 -4.18 4.02
C LEU A 111 25.81 -2.83 3.86
N LEU A 112 25.08 -1.72 4.04
CA LEU A 112 25.66 -0.39 3.98
C LEU A 112 26.70 -0.17 5.09
N ALA A 113 26.40 -0.61 6.32
CA ALA A 113 27.34 -0.56 7.44
C ALA A 113 28.60 -1.41 7.17
N ARG A 114 28.43 -2.64 6.66
CA ARG A 114 29.55 -3.52 6.26
C ARG A 114 30.38 -2.88 5.15
N LEU A 115 29.74 -2.33 4.12
CA LEU A 115 30.45 -1.63 3.04
C LEU A 115 31.16 -0.38 3.53
N HIS A 116 30.65 0.37 4.50
CA HIS A 116 31.35 1.51 5.11
C HIS A 116 32.55 1.09 5.96
N ALA A 117 32.47 -0.07 6.62
CA ALA A 117 33.57 -0.63 7.41
C ALA A 117 34.74 -1.11 6.52
N VAL A 118 34.49 -1.44 5.25
CA VAL A 118 35.56 -1.64 4.27
C VAL A 118 36.24 -0.29 4.02
N GLY A 119 37.49 -0.14 4.46
CA GLY A 119 38.32 1.05 4.23
C GLY A 119 38.48 1.37 2.74
N GLN A 120 39.02 2.54 2.41
CA GLN A 120 39.33 2.86 1.01
C GLN A 120 40.29 1.79 0.44
N PRO A 121 39.95 1.14 -0.69
CA PRO A 121 40.89 0.27 -1.38
C PRO A 121 42.16 1.06 -1.68
N SER A 122 43.33 0.60 -1.21
CA SER A 122 44.54 1.42 -1.20
C SER A 122 45.16 1.64 -2.58
N ASP A 123 44.84 0.82 -3.59
CA ASP A 123 45.61 0.80 -4.85
C ASP A 123 44.78 0.66 -6.14
N ASP A 124 43.45 0.46 -6.06
CA ASP A 124 42.59 0.31 -7.26
C ASP A 124 41.49 1.38 -7.31
N ASN A 125 41.67 2.34 -8.22
CA ASN A 125 40.72 3.41 -8.48
C ASN A 125 39.36 2.89 -8.98
N ALA A 126 39.33 1.77 -9.72
CA ALA A 126 38.09 1.20 -10.24
C ALA A 126 37.27 0.53 -9.13
N GLN A 127 37.91 -0.22 -8.23
CA GLN A 127 37.26 -0.79 -7.06
C GLN A 127 36.74 0.28 -6.10
N THR A 128 37.53 1.35 -5.89
CA THR A 128 37.13 2.48 -5.05
C THR A 128 35.89 3.18 -5.61
N ALA A 129 35.84 3.40 -6.93
CA ALA A 129 34.68 3.97 -7.60
C ALA A 129 33.45 3.06 -7.51
N ARG A 130 33.61 1.75 -7.73
CA ARG A 130 32.51 0.77 -7.64
C ARG A 130 31.93 0.67 -6.23
N LEU A 131 32.78 0.70 -5.21
CA LEU A 131 32.37 0.70 -3.81
C LEU A 131 31.64 2.01 -3.44
N ALA A 132 32.13 3.16 -3.89
CA ALA A 132 31.44 4.44 -3.68
C ALA A 132 30.07 4.46 -4.36
N GLN A 133 29.98 3.98 -5.60
CA GLN A 133 28.73 3.87 -6.34
C GLN A 133 27.73 2.94 -5.62
N MET A 134 28.19 1.78 -5.12
CA MET A 134 27.32 0.84 -4.40
C MET A 134 26.78 1.44 -3.10
N ARG A 135 27.62 2.14 -2.32
CA ARG A 135 27.16 2.84 -1.11
C ARG A 135 26.10 3.88 -1.43
N GLN A 136 26.28 4.65 -2.50
CA GLN A 136 25.30 5.65 -2.93
C GLN A 136 23.98 4.97 -3.35
N LEU A 137 24.06 3.88 -4.11
CA LEU A 137 22.89 3.11 -4.55
C LEU A 137 22.09 2.54 -3.38
N LEU A 138 22.75 1.92 -2.39
CA LEU A 138 22.09 1.42 -1.18
C LEU A 138 21.48 2.55 -0.34
N THR A 139 22.15 3.71 -0.25
CA THR A 139 21.63 4.89 0.44
C THR A 139 20.33 5.37 -0.22
N LEU A 140 20.29 5.44 -1.56
CA LEU A 140 19.07 5.79 -2.30
C LEU A 140 17.96 4.76 -2.09
N SER A 141 18.29 3.46 -2.08
CA SER A 141 17.34 2.39 -1.80
C SER A 141 16.74 2.50 -0.38
N GLN A 142 17.53 2.87 0.63
CA GLN A 142 17.03 3.12 1.97
C GLN A 142 16.08 4.33 2.02
N GLN A 143 16.43 5.42 1.35
CA GLN A 143 15.55 6.60 1.25
C GLN A 143 14.23 6.25 0.58
N GLN A 144 14.26 5.47 -0.50
CA GLN A 144 13.06 4.99 -1.19
C GLN A 144 12.18 4.14 -0.26
N LEU A 145 12.77 3.22 0.50
CA LEU A 145 12.04 2.42 1.49
C LEU A 145 11.38 3.29 2.56
N GLN A 146 12.07 4.31 3.09
CA GLN A 146 11.50 5.23 4.07
C GLN A 146 10.28 5.98 3.52
N LEU A 147 10.36 6.44 2.26
CA LEU A 147 9.24 7.11 1.58
C LEU A 147 8.02 6.20 1.40
N ILE A 148 8.22 4.89 1.26
CA ILE A 148 7.14 3.91 1.13
C ILE A 148 6.57 3.50 2.50
N ARG A 149 7.42 3.38 3.51
CA ARG A 149 7.03 2.97 4.86
C ARG A 149 6.20 4.03 5.58
N ALA A 150 6.44 5.32 5.35
CA ALA A 150 5.68 6.38 6.01
C ALA A 150 4.16 6.37 5.65
N PRO A 151 3.76 6.27 4.36
CA PRO A 151 2.38 6.00 3.97
C PRO A 151 1.81 4.72 4.56
N HIS A 152 2.63 3.66 4.61
CA HIS A 152 2.23 2.36 5.16
C HIS A 152 1.90 2.46 6.66
N ALA A 153 2.78 3.04 7.47
CA ALA A 153 2.55 3.25 8.90
C ALA A 153 1.27 4.07 9.19
N ARG A 154 1.01 5.14 8.43
CA ARG A 154 -0.21 5.95 8.57
C ARG A 154 -1.48 5.15 8.29
N LEU A 155 -1.42 4.23 7.33
CA LEU A 155 -2.54 3.33 7.05
C LEU A 155 -2.70 2.29 8.13
N ASP A 156 -1.59 1.75 8.64
CA ASP A 156 -1.61 0.75 9.70
C ASP A 156 -2.27 1.31 10.97
N GLU A 157 -2.02 2.58 11.30
CA GLU A 157 -2.71 3.28 12.39
C GLU A 157 -4.23 3.44 12.13
N ALA A 158 -4.63 3.68 10.88
CA ALA A 158 -6.02 3.92 10.51
C ALA A 158 -6.82 2.62 10.25
N PHE A 159 -6.14 1.53 9.89
CA PHE A 159 -6.74 0.28 9.41
C PHE A 159 -7.63 -0.41 10.46
N PRO A 160 -7.28 -0.48 11.75
CA PRO A 160 -8.17 -1.06 12.77
C PRO A 160 -9.48 -0.31 12.92
N ALA A 161 -9.45 1.04 12.91
CA ALA A 161 -10.64 1.87 12.99
C ALA A 161 -11.52 1.73 11.74
N LEU A 162 -10.88 1.65 10.56
CA LEU A 162 -11.54 1.36 9.30
C LEU A 162 -12.23 -0.02 9.31
N ARG A 163 -11.49 -1.05 9.71
CA ARG A 163 -11.97 -2.43 9.85
C ARG A 163 -13.14 -2.51 10.81
N GLN A 164 -13.07 -1.87 11.97
CA GLN A 164 -14.20 -1.83 12.90
C GLN A 164 -15.42 -1.11 12.32
N GLY A 165 -15.24 0.03 11.65
CA GLY A 165 -16.32 0.73 10.96
C GLY A 165 -16.99 -0.17 9.91
N LEU A 166 -16.18 -0.88 9.11
CA LEU A 166 -16.63 -1.83 8.09
C LEU A 166 -17.38 -3.02 8.69
N LEU A 167 -16.82 -3.67 9.69
CA LEU A 167 -17.46 -4.81 10.36
C LEU A 167 -18.77 -4.40 11.01
N SER A 168 -18.84 -3.19 11.57
CA SER A 168 -20.07 -2.65 12.13
C SER A 168 -21.12 -2.37 11.04
N VAL A 169 -20.69 -1.91 9.87
CA VAL A 169 -21.53 -1.71 8.69
C VAL A 169 -22.07 -3.04 8.13
N LEU A 170 -21.20 -4.05 8.01
CA LEU A 170 -21.56 -5.41 7.57
C LEU A 170 -22.42 -6.17 8.62
N ALA A 171 -22.29 -5.83 9.91
CA ALA A 171 -23.19 -6.33 10.95
C ALA A 171 -24.51 -5.55 10.99
N GLN A 172 -24.51 -4.26 10.64
CA GLN A 172 -25.73 -3.45 10.56
C GLN A 172 -26.62 -3.82 9.37
N THR A 173 -26.08 -4.47 8.33
CA THR A 173 -26.91 -5.13 7.33
C THR A 173 -27.77 -6.26 7.90
N ASP A 174 -27.43 -6.79 9.08
CA ASP A 174 -28.24 -7.73 9.87
C ASP A 174 -29.03 -7.05 11.02
N ALA A 175 -28.59 -5.88 11.52
CA ALA A 175 -29.25 -5.17 12.63
C ALA A 175 -29.22 -3.64 12.47
N VAL A 176 -30.38 -3.05 12.20
CA VAL A 176 -30.58 -1.60 12.03
C VAL A 176 -30.34 -0.84 13.36
N ASN A 177 -29.56 0.26 13.31
CA ASN A 177 -29.42 1.39 14.27
C ASN A 177 -28.12 1.58 15.11
N ALA A 178 -26.93 1.67 14.50
CA ALA A 178 -25.74 2.24 15.20
C ALA A 178 -24.89 3.21 14.33
N SER A 179 -25.50 3.80 13.29
CA SER A 179 -24.79 4.32 12.11
C SER A 179 -24.07 5.68 12.25
N ALA A 180 -24.48 6.60 13.13
CA ALA A 180 -24.02 8.00 13.03
C ALA A 180 -22.55 8.24 13.42
N GLN A 181 -22.08 7.72 14.56
CA GLN A 181 -20.68 7.90 15.00
C GLN A 181 -19.69 7.11 14.12
N GLN A 182 -20.09 5.93 13.67
CA GLN A 182 -19.24 5.05 12.87
C GLN A 182 -19.09 5.52 11.42
N GLN A 183 -20.12 6.17 10.86
CA GLN A 183 -20.02 6.82 9.54
C GLN A 183 -18.99 7.95 9.50
N HIS A 184 -18.73 8.63 10.61
CA HIS A 184 -17.71 9.69 10.68
C HIS A 184 -16.30 9.12 10.72
N ALA A 185 -16.08 8.05 11.51
CA ALA A 185 -14.80 7.34 11.53
C ALA A 185 -14.48 6.73 10.14
N TYR A 186 -15.49 6.13 9.50
CA TYR A 186 -15.38 5.61 8.15
C TYR A 186 -15.02 6.69 7.12
N ARG A 187 -15.73 7.82 7.13
CA ARG A 187 -15.47 8.94 6.21
C ARG A 187 -14.05 9.47 6.35
N ARG A 188 -13.60 9.79 7.57
CA ARG A 188 -12.24 10.28 7.80
C ARG A 188 -11.20 9.33 7.24
N ALA A 189 -11.34 8.05 7.53
CA ALA A 189 -10.31 7.12 7.17
C ALA A 189 -10.37 6.72 5.68
N ARG A 190 -11.54 6.81 5.02
CA ARG A 190 -11.64 6.81 3.55
C ARG A 190 -10.89 7.99 2.92
N ASP A 191 -11.01 9.18 3.52
CA ASP A 191 -10.31 10.37 3.03
C ASP A 191 -8.79 10.25 3.26
N THR A 192 -8.35 9.67 4.37
CA THR A 192 -6.94 9.32 4.62
C THR A 192 -6.40 8.32 3.60
N LEU A 193 -7.17 7.27 3.30
CA LEU A 193 -6.85 6.28 2.27
C LEU A 193 -6.69 6.91 0.88
N ARG A 194 -7.60 7.81 0.49
CA ARG A 194 -7.51 8.54 -0.79
C ARG A 194 -6.31 9.47 -0.85
N ALA A 195 -6.05 10.22 0.22
CA ALA A 195 -4.87 11.08 0.31
C ALA A 195 -3.56 10.29 0.15
N LEU A 196 -3.54 9.03 0.60
CA LEU A 196 -2.37 8.15 0.46
C LEU A 196 -2.27 7.49 -0.93
N ALA A 197 -3.40 7.28 -1.61
CA ALA A 197 -3.42 6.88 -3.02
C ALA A 197 -2.91 8.00 -3.95
N ASP A 198 -3.29 9.25 -3.65
CA ASP A 198 -2.93 10.45 -4.40
C ASP A 198 -1.47 10.89 -4.20
N LEU A 199 -0.75 10.29 -3.24
CA LEU A 199 0.69 10.46 -3.06
C LEU A 199 1.52 9.58 -4.01
N LYS A 200 0.93 8.55 -4.62
CA LYS A 200 1.61 7.63 -5.55
C LYS A 200 1.99 8.23 -6.92
N PRO A 201 1.25 9.17 -7.55
CA PRO A 201 1.65 9.79 -8.81
C PRO A 201 2.86 10.74 -8.67
N GLN A 202 3.18 11.20 -7.46
CA GLN A 202 4.30 12.14 -7.24
C GLN A 202 5.68 11.46 -7.21
N LEU A 203 5.71 10.12 -7.18
CA LEU A 203 6.94 9.32 -7.27
C LEU A 203 7.22 8.79 -8.70
N ASN A 204 6.24 8.89 -9.60
CA ASN A 204 6.35 8.48 -11.02
C ASN A 204 6.03 9.67 -11.95
N SER A 205 6.64 10.83 -11.73
CA SER A 205 6.49 11.99 -12.61
C SER A 205 7.15 11.85 -13.99
N GLN A 206 7.66 10.67 -14.36
CA GLN A 206 8.22 10.42 -15.69
C GLN A 206 7.23 9.85 -16.72
N ASP A 207 6.02 9.45 -16.33
CA ASP A 207 5.02 8.95 -17.29
C ASP A 207 3.96 10.02 -17.69
N ALA A 208 4.09 11.26 -17.19
CA ALA A 208 3.15 12.34 -17.51
C ALA A 208 3.55 13.21 -18.71
N GLU A 209 4.70 12.95 -19.36
CA GLU A 209 5.13 13.64 -20.57
C GLU A 209 5.05 12.73 -21.80
N THR A 210 3.88 12.18 -22.11
CA THR A 210 3.50 11.83 -23.50
C THR A 210 1.98 11.68 -23.60
N SER A 211 1.28 12.80 -23.73
CA SER A 211 -0.04 12.88 -24.39
C SER A 211 -0.24 14.27 -24.94
#